data_AF-A0A8S8XQI8-F1
#
_entry.id   AF-A0A8S8XQI8-F1
#
_cell.length_a   1.000
_cell.length_b   1.000
_cell.length_c   1.000
_cell.angle_alpha   90.00
_cell.angle_beta   90.00
_cell.angle_gamma   90.00
#
_symmetry.space_group_name_H-M   'P 1'
#
loop_
_entity.id
_entity.type
_entity.pdbx_description
1 polymer ?
#
loop_
_entity_poly.entity_id
_entity_poly.type
_entity_poly.pdbx_seq_one_letter_code
_entity_poly.pdbx_strand_id
1 'polypeptide(L)'
;MCVPTDTWGNAGQDLSWFERVDAANVEDWFARLLWNGTYPVLPWMFFVILGTLLHDFTREAIMRERGIVLGVIATSATIVMSVTEDVDWALTSGDAVLTFFPASTPFLVVSGTLVALLMRVLEGSEVSGGNPLMGSRLSFLEPAGRISLSIYVAHFAVLGLMALAMEGEPRMSLVPAFAVTIIHTAIWIPLAALHERTIPWFSLEGLLRASQSSE
;
A
#
# COMPACT_ATOMS: atom_id res chain seq x y z
N MET A 1 5.49 -31.74 -12.79
CA MET A 1 4.16 -31.75 -12.14
C MET A 1 3.74 -30.29 -12.05
N CYS A 2 2.94 -29.82 -13.01
CA CYS A 2 2.58 -28.41 -13.12
C CYS A 2 1.64 -28.05 -11.96
N VAL A 3 2.05 -27.10 -11.12
CA VAL A 3 1.14 -26.40 -10.22
C VAL A 3 0.28 -25.49 -11.12
N PRO A 4 -1.06 -25.54 -11.06
CA PRO A 4 -1.88 -24.61 -11.80
C PRO A 4 -1.70 -23.21 -11.20
N THR A 5 -1.12 -22.29 -11.96
CA THR A 5 -0.88 -20.88 -11.58
C THR A 5 -2.08 -19.96 -11.89
N ASP A 6 -3.24 -20.51 -12.25
CA ASP A 6 -4.44 -19.75 -12.63
C ASP A 6 -5.35 -19.40 -11.45
N THR A 7 -4.78 -18.84 -10.39
CA THR A 7 -5.59 -18.25 -9.32
C THR A 7 -5.05 -16.85 -9.02
N TRP A 8 -5.80 -15.83 -9.48
CA TRP A 8 -5.67 -14.40 -9.13
C TRP A 8 -4.51 -13.59 -9.74
N GLY A 9 -3.31 -14.16 -9.89
CA GLY A 9 -2.10 -13.37 -10.22
C GLY A 9 -2.01 -12.77 -11.64
N ASN A 10 -2.70 -13.36 -12.63
CA ASN A 10 -2.51 -13.02 -14.05
C ASN A 10 -3.61 -12.12 -14.63
N ALA A 11 -4.66 -11.82 -13.87
CA ALA A 11 -5.83 -11.10 -14.38
C ALA A 11 -5.49 -9.64 -14.71
N GLY A 12 -5.22 -9.38 -15.99
CA GLY A 12 -4.93 -8.04 -16.49
C GLY A 12 -3.51 -7.57 -16.27
N GLN A 13 -2.51 -8.46 -16.34
CA GLN A 13 -1.11 -8.03 -16.35
C GLN A 13 -0.77 -7.21 -17.61
N ASP A 14 -1.39 -7.51 -18.75
CA ASP A 14 -1.15 -6.84 -20.04
C ASP A 14 -1.85 -5.49 -20.20
N LEU A 15 -2.64 -5.07 -19.20
CA LEU A 15 -3.47 -3.87 -19.30
C LEU A 15 -2.63 -2.61 -19.08
N SER A 16 -2.76 -1.67 -20.02
CA SER A 16 -2.22 -0.33 -19.90
C SER A 16 -2.90 0.44 -18.76
N TRP A 17 -2.28 1.54 -18.34
CA TRP A 17 -2.83 2.40 -17.29
C TRP A 17 -4.26 2.86 -17.60
N PHE A 18 -4.50 3.34 -18.82
CA PHE A 18 -5.81 3.84 -19.24
C PHE A 18 -6.87 2.75 -19.26
N GLU A 19 -6.52 1.55 -19.75
CA GLU A 19 -7.45 0.43 -19.73
C GLU A 19 -7.86 0.03 -18.31
N ARG A 20 -7.00 0.22 -17.30
CA ARG A 20 -7.29 -0.09 -15.89
C ARG A 20 -8.19 0.92 -15.20
N VAL A 21 -8.27 2.15 -15.70
CA VAL A 21 -9.12 3.22 -15.14
C VAL A 21 -10.37 3.47 -15.96
N ASP A 22 -10.41 3.00 -17.20
CA ASP A 22 -11.56 3.07 -18.09
C ASP A 22 -12.36 1.76 -18.10
N ALA A 23 -13.64 1.85 -18.44
CA ALA A 23 -14.54 0.71 -18.58
C ALA A 23 -15.49 0.94 -19.74
N ALA A 24 -15.41 0.11 -20.78
CA ALA A 24 -16.25 0.23 -21.97
C ALA A 24 -17.70 -0.24 -21.71
N ASN A 25 -17.89 -1.12 -20.73
CA ASN A 25 -19.20 -1.67 -20.37
C ASN A 25 -19.29 -1.99 -18.86
N VAL A 26 -20.48 -2.41 -18.41
CA VAL A 26 -20.77 -2.70 -17.00
C VAL A 26 -19.99 -3.92 -16.49
N GLU A 27 -19.74 -4.92 -17.34
CA GLU A 27 -18.96 -6.09 -16.96
C GLU A 27 -17.49 -5.72 -16.72
N ASP A 28 -16.90 -4.93 -17.63
CA ASP A 28 -15.57 -4.36 -17.47
C ASP A 28 -15.50 -3.56 -16.17
N TRP A 29 -16.51 -2.73 -15.89
CA TRP A 29 -16.55 -1.96 -14.65
C TRP A 29 -16.50 -2.85 -13.40
N PHE A 30 -17.26 -3.95 -13.35
CA PHE A 30 -17.18 -4.92 -12.25
C PHE A 30 -15.83 -5.64 -12.19
N ALA A 31 -15.26 -6.02 -13.34
CA ALA A 31 -13.94 -6.63 -13.40
C ALA A 31 -12.85 -5.68 -12.86
N ARG A 32 -12.92 -4.40 -13.21
CA ARG A 32 -12.04 -3.33 -12.70
C ARG A 32 -12.21 -3.13 -11.21
N LEU A 33 -13.47 -3.08 -10.75
CA LEU A 33 -13.80 -2.89 -9.34
C LEU A 33 -13.34 -4.07 -8.48
N LEU A 34 -13.49 -5.31 -8.94
CA LEU A 34 -13.28 -6.49 -8.10
C LEU A 34 -11.88 -7.09 -8.23
N TRP A 35 -11.27 -7.05 -9.42
CA TRP A 35 -10.13 -7.91 -9.75
C TRP A 35 -8.92 -7.22 -10.37
N ASN A 36 -9.12 -6.49 -11.47
CA ASN A 36 -8.02 -6.14 -12.39
C ASN A 36 -7.88 -4.64 -12.68
N GLY A 37 -8.62 -3.80 -11.96
CA GLY A 37 -8.45 -2.35 -11.98
C GLY A 37 -7.22 -1.89 -11.20
N THR A 38 -7.12 -0.59 -10.96
CA THR A 38 -6.04 -0.01 -10.15
C THR A 38 -6.21 -0.30 -8.66
N TYR A 39 -7.45 -0.31 -8.15
CA TYR A 39 -7.76 -0.59 -6.74
C TYR A 39 -8.89 -1.62 -6.57
N PRO A 40 -8.66 -2.89 -6.96
CA PRO A 40 -9.69 -3.91 -6.90
C PRO A 40 -10.03 -4.30 -5.44
N VAL A 41 -11.32 -4.42 -5.15
CA VAL A 41 -11.84 -4.69 -3.79
C VAL A 41 -11.20 -5.94 -3.17
N LEU A 42 -11.02 -7.02 -3.92
CA LEU A 42 -10.64 -8.31 -3.35
C LEU A 42 -9.20 -8.34 -2.82
N PRO A 43 -8.17 -7.89 -3.55
CA PRO A 43 -6.85 -7.70 -2.98
C PRO A 43 -6.81 -6.72 -1.81
N TRP A 44 -7.64 -5.68 -1.79
CA TRP A 44 -7.63 -4.70 -0.70
C TRP A 44 -8.35 -5.18 0.57
N MET A 45 -9.33 -6.06 0.45
CA MET A 45 -9.96 -6.73 1.60
C MET A 45 -8.95 -7.50 2.46
N PHE A 46 -7.85 -7.98 1.86
CA PHE A 46 -6.74 -8.58 2.61
C PHE A 46 -6.21 -7.64 3.69
N PHE A 47 -6.02 -6.36 3.41
CA PHE A 47 -5.47 -5.41 4.38
C PHE A 47 -6.47 -5.02 5.47
N VAL A 48 -7.77 -5.01 5.15
CA VAL A 48 -8.82 -4.84 6.17
C VAL A 48 -8.76 -5.98 7.18
N ILE A 49 -8.72 -7.22 6.69
CA ILE A 49 -8.64 -8.42 7.53
C ILE A 49 -7.30 -8.48 8.28
N LEU A 50 -6.20 -8.14 7.62
CA LEU A 50 -4.88 -8.09 8.24
C LEU A 50 -4.87 -7.08 9.40
N GLY A 51 -5.45 -5.90 9.20
CA GLY A 51 -5.56 -4.87 10.23
C GLY A 51 -6.36 -5.33 11.45
N THR A 52 -7.50 -6.01 11.24
CA THR A 52 -8.28 -6.57 12.34
C THR A 52 -7.53 -7.67 13.08
N LEU A 53 -6.87 -8.58 12.34
CA LEU A 53 -6.08 -9.65 12.94
C LEU A 53 -4.88 -9.11 13.73
N LEU A 54 -4.17 -8.11 13.20
CA LEU A 54 -3.07 -7.45 13.92
C LEU A 54 -3.56 -6.81 15.22
N HIS A 55 -4.71 -6.14 15.18
CA HIS A 55 -5.33 -5.55 16.36
C HIS A 55 -5.66 -6.62 17.42
N ASP A 56 -6.32 -7.70 17.02
CA ASP A 56 -6.72 -8.79 17.93
C ASP A 56 -5.50 -9.50 18.53
N PHE A 57 -4.46 -9.74 17.71
CA PHE A 57 -3.21 -10.36 18.15
C PHE A 57 -2.27 -9.43 18.92
N THR A 58 -2.66 -8.19 19.19
CA THR A 58 -1.92 -7.30 20.11
C THR A 58 -1.75 -7.97 21.47
N ARG A 59 -2.79 -8.68 21.93
CA ARG A 59 -2.81 -9.39 23.23
C ARG A 59 -2.16 -10.77 23.21
N GLU A 60 -1.94 -11.34 22.02
CA GLU A 60 -1.37 -12.68 21.82
C GLU A 60 0.03 -12.61 21.18
N ALA A 61 1.01 -12.16 21.96
CA ALA A 61 2.38 -11.91 21.48
C ALA A 61 3.01 -13.08 20.70
N ILE A 62 2.79 -14.32 21.16
CA ILE A 62 3.35 -15.53 20.53
C ILE A 62 2.79 -15.73 19.11
N MET A 63 1.48 -15.54 18.91
CA MET A 63 0.85 -15.73 17.61
C MET A 63 1.30 -14.64 16.63
N ARG A 64 1.40 -13.40 17.12
CA ARG A 64 1.90 -12.26 16.34
C ARG A 64 3.35 -12.46 15.89
N GLU A 65 4.24 -12.85 16.81
CA GLU A 65 5.65 -13.10 16.48
C GLU A 65 5.83 -14.25 15.49
N ARG A 66 5.06 -15.34 15.64
CA ARG A 66 5.06 -16.45 14.68
C ARG A 66 4.58 -16.00 13.30
N GLY A 67 3.51 -15.21 13.23
CA GLY A 67 3.01 -14.65 11.97
C GLY A 67 4.06 -13.80 11.26
N ILE A 68 4.75 -12.93 12.00
CA ILE A 68 5.85 -12.11 11.48
C ILE A 68 7.00 -12.99 10.97
N VAL A 69 7.44 -14.00 11.72
CA VAL A 69 8.52 -14.91 11.30
C VAL A 69 8.14 -15.67 10.02
N LEU A 70 6.92 -16.20 9.95
CA LEU A 70 6.42 -16.86 8.74
C LEU A 70 6.38 -15.90 7.55
N GLY A 71 5.96 -14.65 7.77
CA GLY A 71 5.99 -13.59 6.77
C GLY A 71 7.41 -13.29 6.27
N VAL A 72 8.39 -13.19 7.17
CA VAL A 72 9.80 -12.96 6.80
C VAL A 72 10.37 -14.14 6.00
N ILE A 73 10.04 -15.37 6.38
CA ILE A 73 10.41 -16.56 5.61
C ILE A 73 9.79 -16.52 4.21
N ALA A 74 8.49 -16.18 4.11
CA ALA A 74 7.81 -16.05 2.82
C ALA A 74 8.45 -14.95 1.95
N THR A 75 8.73 -13.77 2.51
CA THR A 75 9.45 -12.69 1.81
C THR A 75 10.85 -13.13 1.35
N SER A 76 11.56 -13.91 2.16
CA SER A 76 12.88 -14.42 1.76
C SER A 76 12.75 -15.40 0.59
N ALA A 77 11.71 -16.24 0.59
CA ALA A 77 11.42 -17.16 -0.50
C ALA A 77 11.10 -16.43 -1.82
N THR A 78 10.41 -15.28 -1.78
CA THR A 78 10.12 -14.49 -3.00
C THR A 78 11.39 -13.90 -3.62
N ILE A 79 12.36 -13.49 -2.80
CA ILE A 79 13.67 -13.03 -3.27
C ILE A 79 14.42 -14.19 -3.94
N VAL A 80 14.46 -15.36 -3.29
CA VAL A 80 15.10 -16.56 -3.88
C VAL A 80 14.45 -16.91 -5.21
N MET A 81 13.11 -16.87 -5.29
CA MET A 81 12.36 -17.15 -6.52
C MET A 81 12.75 -16.20 -7.65
N SER A 82 12.82 -14.88 -7.37
CA SER A 82 13.28 -13.88 -8.35
C SER A 82 14.67 -14.19 -8.90
N VAL A 83 15.61 -14.59 -8.04
CA VAL A 83 16.97 -14.94 -8.47
C VAL A 83 17.00 -16.25 -9.25
N THR A 84 16.21 -17.26 -8.88
CA THR A 84 16.21 -18.57 -9.56
C THR A 84 15.49 -18.55 -10.90
N GLU A 85 14.48 -17.69 -11.05
CA GLU A 85 13.66 -17.57 -12.25
C GLU A 85 14.14 -16.47 -13.20
N ASP A 86 15.16 -15.69 -12.81
CA ASP A 86 15.72 -14.57 -13.58
C ASP A 86 14.67 -13.51 -13.95
N VAL A 87 13.77 -13.23 -13.00
CA VAL A 87 12.70 -12.22 -13.13
C VAL A 87 12.89 -11.11 -12.09
N ASP A 88 12.38 -9.92 -12.39
CA ASP A 88 12.43 -8.79 -11.45
C ASP A 88 11.71 -9.13 -10.14
N TRP A 89 12.32 -8.80 -9.01
CA TRP A 89 11.70 -9.07 -7.71
C TRP A 89 10.42 -8.24 -7.52
N ALA A 90 10.41 -6.98 -7.95
CA ALA A 90 9.25 -6.12 -7.84
C ALA A 90 9.11 -5.14 -9.02
N LEU A 91 7.91 -5.11 -9.61
CA LEU A 91 7.50 -4.11 -10.60
C LEU A 91 6.10 -3.58 -10.26
N THR A 92 5.76 -2.40 -10.79
CA THR A 92 4.39 -1.88 -10.66
C THR A 92 3.41 -2.73 -11.46
N SER A 93 3.83 -3.27 -12.62
CA SER A 93 3.08 -4.21 -13.45
C SER A 93 4.05 -4.97 -14.37
N GLY A 94 3.59 -6.10 -14.92
CA GLY A 94 4.36 -6.92 -15.85
C GLY A 94 5.00 -8.14 -15.19
N ASP A 95 6.09 -8.62 -15.78
CA ASP A 95 6.74 -9.87 -15.41
C ASP A 95 7.68 -9.69 -14.19
N ALA A 96 7.11 -9.83 -13.00
CA ALA A 96 7.83 -9.74 -11.73
C ALA A 96 7.17 -10.60 -10.64
N VAL A 97 7.95 -10.97 -9.63
CA VAL A 97 7.44 -11.72 -8.47
C VAL A 97 6.41 -10.91 -7.68
N LEU A 98 6.68 -9.62 -7.47
CA LEU A 98 5.83 -8.69 -6.75
C LEU A 98 5.26 -7.67 -7.74
N THR A 99 4.02 -7.86 -8.17
CA THR A 99 3.28 -6.86 -8.96
C THR A 99 2.28 -6.09 -8.11
N PHE A 100 2.17 -4.78 -8.36
CA PHE A 100 1.15 -3.92 -7.76
C PHE A 100 -0.15 -3.86 -8.59
N PHE A 101 -0.04 -3.93 -9.92
CA PHE A 101 -1.16 -3.88 -10.87
C PHE A 101 -1.15 -5.08 -11.84
N PRO A 102 -2.07 -6.05 -11.70
CA PRO A 102 -2.88 -6.30 -10.50
C PRO A 102 -1.99 -6.70 -9.31
N ALA A 103 -2.52 -6.57 -8.10
CA ALA A 103 -1.79 -6.96 -6.89
C ALA A 103 -1.58 -8.48 -6.87
N SER A 104 -0.33 -8.93 -6.96
CA SER A 104 0.03 -10.34 -6.86
C SER A 104 -0.08 -10.86 -5.43
N THR A 105 -0.32 -12.15 -5.25
CA THR A 105 -0.34 -12.78 -3.91
C THR A 105 0.97 -12.61 -3.15
N PRO A 106 2.17 -12.79 -3.76
CA PRO A 106 3.44 -12.49 -3.10
C PRO A 106 3.51 -11.02 -2.64
N PHE A 107 3.00 -10.08 -3.44
CA PHE A 107 2.97 -8.67 -3.05
C PHE A 107 2.14 -8.44 -1.79
N LEU A 108 0.95 -9.02 -1.68
CA LEU A 108 0.11 -8.92 -0.48
C LEU A 108 0.78 -9.50 0.77
N VAL A 109 1.45 -10.65 0.63
CA VAL A 109 2.17 -11.29 1.75
C VAL A 109 3.37 -10.46 2.20
N VAL A 110 4.21 -10.00 1.27
CA VAL A 110 5.40 -9.20 1.57
C VAL A 110 5.02 -7.86 2.19
N SER A 111 4.07 -7.15 1.59
CA SER A 111 3.57 -5.87 2.10
C SER A 111 2.90 -6.01 3.46
N GLY A 112 2.06 -7.02 3.67
CA GLY A 112 1.44 -7.31 4.96
C GLY A 112 2.46 -7.66 6.06
N THR A 113 3.50 -8.43 5.71
CA THR A 113 4.63 -8.71 6.60
C THR A 113 5.36 -7.43 7.00
N LEU A 114 5.62 -6.54 6.04
CA LEU A 114 6.30 -5.27 6.31
C LEU A 114 5.46 -4.37 7.22
N VAL A 115 4.14 -4.32 7.02
CA VAL A 115 3.21 -3.60 7.91
C VAL A 115 3.25 -4.17 9.32
N ALA A 116 3.17 -5.50 9.47
CA ALA A 116 3.23 -6.17 10.77
C ALA A 116 4.57 -5.92 11.49
N LEU A 117 5.68 -5.97 10.75
CA LEU A 117 7.02 -5.64 11.25
C LEU A 117 7.11 -4.18 11.71
N LEU A 118 6.65 -3.24 10.88
CA LEU A 118 6.69 -1.82 11.19
C LEU A 118 5.88 -1.51 12.44
N MET A 119 4.65 -2.05 12.53
CA MET A 119 3.81 -1.93 13.71
C MET A 119 4.50 -2.49 14.96
N ARG A 120 5.07 -3.69 14.87
CA ARG A 120 5.81 -4.32 15.98
C ARG A 120 7.03 -3.49 16.44
N VAL A 121 7.74 -2.87 15.51
CA VAL A 121 8.88 -1.99 15.79
C VAL A 121 8.42 -0.70 16.47
N LEU A 122 7.35 -0.08 15.98
CA LEU A 122 6.79 1.17 16.53
C LEU A 122 6.20 0.97 17.94
N GLU A 123 5.45 -0.11 18.15
CA GLU A 123 4.92 -0.53 19.47
C GLU A 123 6.04 -0.69 20.50
N GLY A 124 7.22 -1.16 20.10
CA GLY A 124 8.37 -1.35 20.99
C GLY A 124 8.04 -2.22 22.20
N SER A 125 8.01 -1.60 23.39
CA SER A 125 7.72 -2.24 24.69
C SER A 125 6.34 -1.87 25.26
N GLU A 126 5.54 -1.09 24.52
CA GLU A 126 4.24 -0.57 24.97
C GLU A 126 3.28 -1.69 25.37
N VAL A 127 3.28 -2.80 24.65
CA VAL A 127 2.45 -3.98 24.92
C VAL A 127 2.76 -4.61 26.30
N SER A 128 3.97 -4.43 26.83
CA SER A 128 4.38 -4.91 28.16
C SER A 128 4.34 -3.82 29.24
N GLY A 129 3.68 -2.68 28.97
CA GLY A 129 3.59 -1.53 29.87
C GLY A 129 4.82 -0.60 29.84
N GLY A 130 5.71 -0.77 28.86
CA GLY A 130 6.84 0.13 28.64
C GLY A 130 6.49 1.31 27.72
N ASN A 131 7.51 1.98 27.19
CA ASN A 131 7.32 3.08 26.25
C ASN A 131 7.31 2.58 24.79
N PRO A 132 6.56 3.25 23.89
CA PRO A 132 6.72 3.05 22.45
C PRO A 132 8.13 3.42 22.03
N LEU A 133 8.67 2.72 21.02
CA LEU A 133 10.09 2.80 20.65
C LEU A 133 10.53 4.25 20.32
N MET A 134 9.64 5.02 19.68
CA MET A 134 9.92 6.41 19.31
C MET A 134 9.21 7.45 20.18
N GLY A 135 8.46 7.06 21.22
CA GLY A 135 7.82 8.00 22.14
C GLY A 135 7.05 9.11 21.42
N SER A 136 7.21 10.35 21.89
CA SER A 136 6.66 11.55 21.27
C SER A 136 7.42 12.05 20.03
N ARG A 137 8.51 11.39 19.61
CA ARG A 137 9.30 11.85 18.46
C ARG A 137 8.55 11.73 17.14
N LEU A 138 7.48 10.95 17.07
CA LEU A 138 6.64 10.80 15.89
C LEU A 138 5.43 11.73 15.89
N SER A 139 5.27 12.60 16.89
CA SER A 139 4.12 13.51 16.98
C SER A 139 4.04 14.48 15.78
N PHE A 140 5.16 14.78 15.13
CA PHE A 140 5.18 15.59 13.91
C PHE A 140 4.48 14.91 12.71
N LEU A 141 4.21 13.60 12.78
CA LEU A 141 3.44 12.86 11.77
C LEU A 141 1.93 12.91 12.02
N GLU A 142 1.49 13.32 13.22
CA GLU A 142 0.07 13.38 13.57
C GLU A 142 -0.78 14.19 12.59
N PRO A 143 -0.33 15.37 12.10
CA PRO A 143 -1.08 16.12 11.08
C PRO A 143 -1.32 15.29 9.81
N ALA A 144 -0.29 14.60 9.32
CA ALA A 144 -0.39 13.77 8.13
C ALA A 144 -1.34 12.58 8.33
N GLY A 145 -1.33 11.96 9.50
CA GLY A 145 -2.27 10.89 9.83
C GLY A 145 -3.73 11.36 9.87
N ARG A 146 -3.97 12.57 10.38
CA ARG A 146 -5.32 13.16 10.54
C ARG A 146 -6.00 13.49 9.22
N ILE A 147 -5.22 13.80 8.18
CA ILE A 147 -5.70 14.08 6.82
C ILE A 147 -5.23 13.04 5.78
N SER A 148 -5.08 11.79 6.21
CA SER A 148 -4.54 10.69 5.40
C SER A 148 -5.37 10.33 4.15
N LEU A 149 -6.71 10.41 4.20
CA LEU A 149 -7.60 10.27 3.04
C LEU A 149 -7.45 11.43 2.06
N SER A 150 -7.36 12.67 2.53
CA SER A 150 -7.10 13.84 1.68
C SER A 150 -5.75 13.71 0.99
N ILE A 151 -4.71 13.31 1.74
CA ILE A 151 -3.38 13.01 1.19
C ILE A 151 -3.46 11.89 0.17
N TYR A 152 -4.16 10.79 0.48
CA TYR A 152 -4.34 9.65 -0.42
C TYR A 152 -4.92 10.09 -1.78
N VAL A 153 -6.03 10.83 -1.78
CA VAL A 153 -6.67 11.29 -3.02
C VAL A 153 -5.78 12.28 -3.78
N ALA A 154 -5.17 13.25 -3.08
CA ALA A 154 -4.29 14.23 -3.71
C ALA A 154 -3.02 13.58 -4.29
N HIS A 155 -2.48 12.57 -3.60
CA HIS A 155 -1.35 11.77 -4.05
C HIS A 155 -1.64 11.11 -5.40
N PHE A 156 -2.83 10.54 -5.59
CA PHE A 156 -3.23 9.98 -6.89
C PHE A 156 -3.36 11.02 -7.98
N ALA A 157 -3.90 12.19 -7.68
CA ALA A 157 -3.97 13.28 -8.66
C ALA A 157 -2.56 13.67 -9.16
N VAL A 158 -1.60 13.78 -8.24
CA VAL A 158 -0.19 14.07 -8.60
C VAL A 158 0.41 12.94 -9.43
N LEU A 159 0.24 11.68 -9.03
CA LEU A 159 0.74 10.54 -9.80
C LEU A 159 0.10 10.45 -11.20
N GLY A 160 -1.19 10.74 -11.33
CA GLY A 160 -1.88 10.78 -12.61
C GLY A 160 -1.31 11.85 -13.55
N LEU A 161 -1.03 13.06 -13.03
CA LEU A 161 -0.36 14.11 -13.79
C LEU A 161 1.07 13.71 -14.21
N MET A 162 1.81 13.04 -13.32
CA MET A 162 3.14 12.52 -13.66
C MET A 162 3.08 11.40 -14.70
N ALA A 163 2.09 10.52 -14.64
CA ALA A 163 1.90 9.48 -15.64
C ALA A 163 1.67 10.08 -17.04
N LEU A 164 0.88 11.16 -17.13
CA LEU A 164 0.70 11.91 -18.39
C LEU A 164 1.99 12.59 -18.86
N ALA A 165 2.76 13.17 -17.94
CA ALA A 165 4.01 13.86 -18.27
C ALA A 165 5.15 12.91 -18.67
N MET A 166 5.12 11.67 -18.17
CA MET A 166 6.13 10.64 -18.39
C MET A 166 5.72 9.62 -19.47
N GLU A 167 4.58 9.80 -20.11
CA GLU A 167 4.11 8.90 -21.15
C GLU A 167 5.08 8.91 -22.34
N GLY A 168 5.65 7.75 -22.67
CA GLY A 168 6.64 7.59 -23.74
C GLY A 168 8.09 7.86 -23.35
N GLU A 169 8.36 8.29 -22.11
CA GLU A 169 9.72 8.46 -21.62
C GLU A 169 10.34 7.13 -21.13
N PRO A 170 11.67 6.95 -21.25
CA PRO A 170 12.35 5.79 -20.67
C PRO A 170 12.15 5.71 -19.16
N ARG A 171 12.08 4.48 -18.64
CA ARG A 171 12.03 4.25 -17.19
C ARG A 171 13.25 4.89 -16.51
N MET A 172 12.98 5.60 -15.41
CA MET A 172 14.05 6.12 -14.55
C MET A 172 14.90 4.97 -14.02
N SER A 173 16.20 5.21 -13.89
CA SER A 173 17.08 4.25 -13.20
C SER A 173 16.70 4.13 -11.72
N LEU A 174 17.12 3.05 -11.07
CA LEU A 174 16.69 2.70 -9.71
C LEU A 174 16.92 3.83 -8.69
N VAL A 175 18.10 4.42 -8.68
CA VAL A 175 18.49 5.45 -7.69
C VAL A 175 17.62 6.71 -7.80
N PRO A 176 17.47 7.37 -8.96
CA PRO A 176 16.60 8.54 -9.07
C PRO A 176 15.13 8.19 -8.84
N ALA A 177 14.64 7.03 -9.31
CA ALA A 177 13.27 6.59 -9.02
C ALA A 177 13.03 6.50 -7.51
N PHE A 178 13.93 5.83 -6.79
CA PHE A 178 13.87 5.69 -5.33
C PHE A 178 13.92 7.06 -4.63
N ALA A 179 14.84 7.94 -5.02
CA ALA A 179 14.96 9.26 -4.45
C ALA A 179 13.68 10.09 -4.63
N VAL A 180 13.12 10.09 -5.84
CA VAL A 180 11.84 10.77 -6.15
C VAL A 180 10.71 10.20 -5.29
N THR A 181 10.60 8.87 -5.17
CA THR A 181 9.58 8.24 -4.32
C THR A 181 9.70 8.66 -2.85
N ILE A 182 10.92 8.67 -2.29
CA ILE A 182 11.14 9.09 -0.90
C ILE A 182 10.80 10.57 -0.71
N ILE A 183 11.24 11.44 -1.62
CA ILE A 183 10.95 12.89 -1.56
C ILE A 183 9.43 13.14 -1.67
N HIS A 184 8.78 12.51 -2.65
CA HIS A 184 7.33 12.60 -2.85
C HIS A 184 6.56 12.09 -1.63
N THR A 185 7.03 11.03 -0.97
CA THR A 185 6.37 10.53 0.24
C THR A 185 6.59 11.48 1.42
N ALA A 186 7.80 12.01 1.57
CA ALA A 186 8.17 12.88 2.69
C ALA A 186 7.51 14.27 2.62
N ILE A 187 7.27 14.82 1.42
CA ILE A 187 6.70 16.16 1.24
C ILE A 187 5.29 16.30 1.81
N TRP A 188 4.54 15.21 1.91
CA TRP A 188 3.19 15.21 2.49
C TRP A 188 3.19 15.55 3.98
N ILE A 189 4.28 15.27 4.70
CA ILE A 189 4.39 15.56 6.14
C ILE A 189 4.33 17.07 6.41
N PRO A 190 5.23 17.92 5.86
CA PRO A 190 5.15 19.36 6.06
C PRO A 190 3.90 19.98 5.41
N LEU A 191 3.42 19.43 4.28
CA LEU A 191 2.18 19.90 3.65
C LEU A 191 0.96 19.70 4.55
N ALA A 192 0.86 18.56 5.23
CA ALA A 192 -0.21 18.31 6.18
C ALA A 192 -0.15 19.24 7.39
N ALA A 193 1.05 19.46 7.94
CA ALA A 193 1.24 20.42 9.03
C ALA A 193 0.88 21.86 8.63
N LEU A 194 1.16 22.26 7.38
CA LEU A 194 0.77 23.56 6.85
C LEU A 194 -0.75 23.65 6.64
N HIS A 195 -1.34 22.62 6.03
CA HIS A 195 -2.78 22.53 5.80
C HIS A 195 -3.58 22.68 7.10
N GLU A 196 -3.19 21.95 8.15
CA GLU A 196 -3.86 22.02 9.45
C GLU A 196 -3.77 23.42 10.09
N ARG A 197 -2.68 24.15 9.84
CA ARG A 197 -2.49 25.51 10.34
C ARG A 197 -3.27 26.56 9.56
N THR A 198 -3.42 26.39 8.25
CA THR A 198 -3.97 27.43 7.36
C THR A 198 -5.44 27.21 7.02
N ILE A 199 -5.84 25.96 6.73
CA ILE A 199 -7.19 25.64 6.23
C ILE A 199 -7.71 24.32 6.85
N PRO A 200 -7.80 24.20 8.19
CA PRO A 200 -8.17 22.95 8.86
C PRO A 200 -9.59 22.46 8.54
N TRP A 201 -10.48 23.36 8.11
CA TRP A 201 -11.87 23.03 7.79
C TRP A 201 -12.04 22.37 6.41
N PHE A 202 -11.02 22.45 5.54
CA PHE A 202 -11.11 21.95 4.16
C PHE A 202 -10.35 20.63 4.02
N SER A 203 -10.98 19.51 4.37
CA SER A 203 -10.44 18.16 4.16
C SER A 203 -11.57 17.17 3.89
N LEU A 204 -11.27 16.08 3.16
CA LEU A 204 -12.23 15.00 2.94
C LEU A 204 -12.66 14.36 4.27
N GLU A 205 -11.74 14.24 5.23
CA GLU A 205 -12.00 13.76 6.58
C GLU A 205 -12.96 14.66 7.34
N GLY A 206 -12.79 15.99 7.20
CA GLY A 206 -13.71 16.97 7.78
C GLY A 206 -15.11 16.83 7.21
N LEU A 207 -15.23 16.64 5.89
CA LEU A 207 -16.52 16.43 5.22
C LEU A 207 -17.21 15.14 5.66
N LEU A 208 -16.47 14.02 5.76
CA LEU A 208 -17.01 12.74 6.23
C LEU A 208 -17.49 12.82 7.68
N ARG A 209 -16.73 13.51 8.54
CA ARG A 209 -17.12 13.70 9.94
C ARG A 209 -18.38 14.56 10.05
N ALA A 210 -18.51 15.58 9.21
CA ALA A 210 -19.71 16.41 9.17
C ALA A 210 -20.95 15.61 8.73
N SER A 211 -20.83 14.76 7.71
CA SER A 211 -21.96 13.94 7.24
C SER A 211 -22.42 12.89 8.27
N GLN A 212 -21.50 12.35 9.06
CA GLN A 212 -21.83 11.40 10.14
C GLN A 212 -22.45 12.08 11.37
N SER A 213 -22.20 13.38 11.57
CA SER A 213 -22.74 14.15 12.70
C SER A 213 -24.14 14.71 12.45
N SER A 214 -24.64 14.64 11.22
CA SER A 214 -25.98 15.07 10.82
C SER A 214 -27.06 13.97 10.92
N GLU A 215 -26.70 12.81 11.46
CA GLU A 215 -27.60 11.69 11.77
C GLU A 215 -27.86 11.57 13.28
#